data_AF-A0A0D1ZXA5-F1
#
_entry.id   AF-A0A0D1ZXA5-F1
#
_cell.length_a   1.000
_cell.length_b   1.000
_cell.length_c   1.000
_cell.angle_alpha   90.00
_cell.angle_beta   90.00
_cell.angle_gamma   90.00
#
_symmetry.space_group_name_H-M   'P 1'
#
loop_
_entity.id
_entity.type
_entity.pdbx_description
1 polymer ?
#
loop_
_entity_poly.entity_id
_entity_poly.type
_entity_poly.pdbx_seq_one_letter_code
_entity_poly.pdbx_strand_id
1 'polypeptide(L)'
;MVTHYAPCIEGTSHPEHAASNCNSAFATDILDNDNDGWSRVHTWVFGHTHYNTAFTRSGTYIVLNPRGYVLDPAKENAPLKKGQKKRGQKKMRSFDPKRVIAL
;
A
#
# COMPACT_ATOMS: atom_id res chain seq x y z
N MET A 1 12.20 -3.13 7.15
CA MET A 1 12.12 -1.72 7.57
C MET A 1 10.66 -1.29 7.62
N VAL A 2 10.28 -0.41 8.55
CA VAL A 2 8.92 0.13 8.64
C VAL A 2 9.01 1.65 8.65
N THR A 3 8.40 2.33 7.69
CA THR A 3 8.43 3.79 7.55
C THR A 3 7.05 4.37 7.25
N HIS A 4 6.92 5.68 7.42
CA HIS A 4 5.74 6.40 6.94
C HIS A 4 5.77 6.61 5.42
N TYR A 5 6.94 6.97 4.88
CA TYR A 5 7.16 7.26 3.46
C TYR A 5 7.38 5.99 2.64
N ALA A 6 6.89 5.99 1.40
CA ALA A 6 7.14 4.92 0.46
C ALA A 6 8.57 4.99 -0.13
N PRO A 7 9.25 3.85 -0.32
CA PRO A 7 10.65 3.82 -0.75
C PRO A 7 10.84 3.90 -2.28
N CYS A 8 9.74 4.04 -3.02
CA CYS A 8 9.73 4.38 -4.44
C CYS A 8 8.41 5.06 -4.81
N ILE A 9 8.42 5.86 -5.86
CA ILE A 9 7.25 6.61 -6.35
C ILE A 9 6.30 5.69 -7.12
N GLU A 10 6.84 4.84 -7.98
CA GLU A 10 6.02 3.95 -8.81
C GLU A 10 5.45 2.78 -8.01
N GLY A 11 4.15 2.51 -8.17
CA GLY A 11 3.48 1.34 -7.61
C GLY A 11 3.11 1.45 -6.12
N THR A 12 3.46 2.55 -5.46
CA THR A 12 3.21 2.79 -4.03
C THR A 12 1.99 3.67 -3.75
N SER A 13 1.43 4.30 -4.77
CA SER A 13 0.17 5.06 -4.72
C SER A 13 -0.86 4.52 -5.73
N HIS A 14 -2.12 4.94 -5.58
CA HIS A 14 -3.16 4.58 -6.55
C HIS A 14 -2.78 5.09 -7.95
N PRO A 15 -2.95 4.32 -9.05
CA PRO A 15 -2.47 4.71 -10.39
C PRO A 15 -2.97 6.09 -10.88
N GLU A 16 -4.13 6.52 -10.40
CA GLU A 16 -4.69 7.85 -10.72
C GLU A 16 -3.86 9.02 -10.16
N HIS A 17 -3.01 8.75 -9.18
CA HIS A 17 -2.12 9.74 -8.55
C HIS A 17 -0.65 9.56 -8.98
N ALA A 18 -0.35 8.65 -9.91
CA ALA A 18 1.02 8.35 -10.33
C ALA A 18 1.77 9.59 -10.85
N ALA A 19 1.07 10.54 -11.47
CA ALA A 19 1.63 11.80 -11.99
C ALA A 19 1.39 13.02 -11.06
N SER A 20 1.08 12.81 -9.78
CA SER A 20 0.84 13.91 -8.85
C SER A 20 2.12 14.67 -8.52
N ASN A 21 2.07 16.00 -8.61
CA ASN A 21 3.17 16.89 -8.18
C ASN A 21 3.48 16.78 -6.68
N CYS A 22 2.57 16.21 -5.90
CA CYS A 22 2.74 16.01 -4.46
C CYS A 22 3.35 14.65 -4.10
N ASN A 23 3.77 13.83 -5.07
CA ASN A 23 4.35 12.51 -4.80
C ASN A 23 5.56 12.56 -3.84
N SER A 24 6.38 13.61 -3.95
CA SER A 24 7.55 13.81 -3.07
C SER A 24 7.19 13.99 -1.59
N ALA A 25 5.94 14.37 -1.28
CA ALA A 25 5.46 14.45 0.10
C ALA A 25 5.19 13.07 0.73
N PHE A 26 5.20 11.99 -0.06
CA PHE A 26 4.79 10.65 0.38
C PHE A 26 5.74 9.53 -0.04
N ALA A 27 6.54 9.73 -1.09
CA ALA A 27 7.40 8.72 -1.68
C ALA A 27 8.73 9.32 -2.18
N THR A 28 9.78 8.50 -2.22
CA THR A 28 11.10 8.87 -2.76
C THR A 28 11.75 7.66 -3.40
N ASP A 29 12.42 7.80 -4.54
CA ASP A 29 13.09 6.69 -5.25
C ASP A 29 14.47 6.36 -4.67
N ILE A 30 14.49 5.90 -3.42
CA ILE A 30 15.73 5.53 -2.73
C ILE A 30 16.21 4.11 -3.06
N LEU A 31 15.33 3.25 -3.58
CA LEU A 31 15.65 1.84 -3.88
C LEU A 31 16.43 1.64 -5.18
N ASP A 32 16.47 2.65 -6.04
CA ASP A 32 17.17 2.58 -7.32
C ASP A 32 18.59 3.17 -7.24
N ASN A 33 18.99 3.70 -6.08
CA ASN A 33 20.33 4.19 -5.85
C ASN A 33 21.17 3.13 -5.13
N ASP A 34 21.96 2.38 -5.89
CA ASP A 34 22.83 1.31 -5.38
C ASP A 34 23.85 1.79 -4.34
N ASN A 35 24.14 3.09 -4.28
CA ASN A 35 25.08 3.68 -3.32
C ASN A 35 24.49 3.86 -1.92
N ASP A 36 23.17 3.77 -1.74
CA ASP A 36 22.51 4.12 -0.47
C ASP A 36 22.41 2.93 0.51
N GLY A 37 22.97 1.77 0.16
CA GLY A 37 23.13 0.64 1.08
C GLY A 37 21.85 -0.16 1.39
N TRP A 38 20.78 0.02 0.60
CA TRP A 38 19.48 -0.63 0.83
C TRP A 38 19.42 -2.11 0.43
N SER A 39 20.47 -2.67 -0.17
CA SER A 39 20.53 -4.07 -0.63
C SER A 39 20.32 -5.11 0.49
N ARG A 40 20.48 -4.72 1.75
CA ARG A 40 20.24 -5.58 2.92
C ARG A 40 18.78 -5.59 3.37
N VAL A 41 17.94 -4.68 2.87
CA VAL A 41 16.53 -4.60 3.24
C VAL A 41 15.74 -5.61 2.42
N HIS A 42 15.50 -6.79 2.99
CA HIS A 42 14.68 -7.80 2.32
C HIS A 42 13.20 -7.36 2.17
N THR A 43 12.67 -6.62 3.15
CA THR A 43 11.25 -6.24 3.17
C THR A 43 11.05 -4.83 3.73
N TRP A 44 10.23 -4.05 3.02
CA TRP A 44 9.87 -2.69 3.35
C TRP A 44 8.35 -2.55 3.49
N VAL A 45 7.91 -2.21 4.70
CA VAL A 45 6.52 -1.92 5.01
C VAL A 45 6.34 -0.41 5.11
N PHE A 46 5.39 0.15 4.38
CA PHE A 46 5.13 1.60 4.38
C PHE A 46 3.65 1.92 4.59
N GLY A 47 3.32 3.22 4.73
CA GLY A 47 1.98 3.72 5.04
C GLY A 47 1.50 4.86 4.13
N HIS A 48 0.55 5.63 4.64
CA HIS A 48 0.08 6.94 4.13
C HIS A 48 -0.70 6.96 2.80
N THR A 49 -0.31 6.19 1.78
CA THR A 49 -0.92 6.34 0.44
C THR A 49 -2.32 5.73 0.31
N HIS A 50 -2.77 4.99 1.36
CA HIS A 50 -4.04 4.26 1.40
C HIS A 50 -4.24 3.28 0.23
N TYR A 51 -3.16 2.93 -0.46
CA TYR A 51 -3.17 2.06 -1.63
C TYR A 51 -2.58 0.71 -1.29
N ASN A 52 -3.42 -0.33 -1.29
CA ASN A 52 -2.96 -1.67 -0.99
C ASN A 52 -2.08 -2.23 -2.12
N THR A 53 -0.81 -2.52 -1.80
CA THR A 53 0.17 -2.96 -2.77
C THR A 53 1.16 -3.95 -2.16
N ALA A 54 1.71 -4.80 -3.01
CA ALA A 54 2.72 -5.79 -2.68
C ALA A 54 3.48 -6.13 -3.97
N PHE A 55 4.79 -5.87 -4.00
CA PHE A 55 5.65 -6.13 -5.16
C PHE A 55 7.14 -6.13 -4.74
N THR A 56 8.01 -6.57 -5.63
CA THR A 56 9.47 -6.54 -5.40
C THR A 56 10.12 -5.49 -6.31
N ARG A 57 11.02 -4.68 -5.76
CA ARG A 57 11.86 -3.72 -6.50
C ARG A 57 13.28 -3.77 -5.94
N SER A 58 14.29 -3.86 -6.80
CA SER A 58 15.70 -3.91 -6.40
C SER A 58 16.00 -4.94 -5.30
N GLY A 59 15.39 -6.13 -5.39
CA GLY A 59 15.53 -7.19 -4.38
C GLY A 59 14.78 -6.97 -3.06
N THR A 60 14.12 -5.81 -2.87
CA THR A 60 13.32 -5.48 -1.68
C THR A 60 11.84 -5.80 -1.92
N TYR A 61 11.22 -6.57 -1.02
CA TYR A 61 9.77 -6.79 -1.02
C TYR A 61 9.05 -5.59 -0.37
N ILE A 62 8.30 -4.83 -1.16
CA ILE A 62 7.59 -3.61 -0.75
C ILE A 62 6.12 -3.94 -0.52
N VAL A 63 5.58 -3.55 0.63
CA VAL A 63 4.19 -3.85 0.98
C VAL A 63 3.52 -2.73 1.79
N LEU A 64 2.26 -2.47 1.45
CA LEU A 64 1.31 -1.67 2.22
C LEU A 64 -0.04 -2.39 2.16
N ASN A 65 -0.59 -2.76 3.33
CA ASN A 65 -1.87 -3.44 3.47
C ASN A 65 -2.79 -2.65 4.42
N PRO A 66 -3.25 -1.45 4.02
CA PRO A 66 -4.05 -0.61 4.90
C PRO A 66 -5.42 -1.24 5.04
N ARG A 67 -5.93 -1.24 6.27
CA ARG A 67 -7.27 -1.73 6.58
C ARG A 67 -8.37 -0.89 5.90
N GLY A 68 -8.10 0.40 5.72
CA GLY A 68 -9.09 1.39 5.30
C GLY A 68 -9.97 1.86 6.47
N TYR A 69 -10.82 2.85 6.22
CA TYR A 69 -11.75 3.39 7.21
C TYR A 69 -12.99 2.51 7.33
N VAL A 70 -13.38 2.20 8.57
CA VAL A 70 -14.69 1.61 8.88
C VAL A 70 -15.69 2.74 9.00
N LEU A 71 -16.45 2.99 7.93
CA LEU A 71 -17.43 4.07 7.88
C LEU A 71 -18.71 3.78 8.68
N ASP A 72 -18.93 2.52 9.06
CA ASP A 72 -20.08 2.08 9.85
C ASP A 72 -19.66 0.94 10.80
N PRO A 73 -19.17 1.27 12.01
CA PRO A 73 -18.66 0.29 12.96
C PRO A 73 -19.70 -0.77 13.35
N ALA A 74 -20.98 -0.39 13.41
CA ALA A 74 -22.07 -1.32 13.72
C ALA A 74 -22.26 -2.40 12.64
N LYS A 75 -21.72 -2.19 11.43
CA LYS A 75 -21.77 -3.15 10.33
C LYS A 75 -20.43 -3.83 10.02
N GLU A 76 -19.40 -3.56 10.81
CA GLU A 76 -18.04 -4.06 10.58
C GLU A 76 -17.96 -5.59 10.48
N ASN A 77 -18.77 -6.29 11.29
CA ASN A 77 -18.88 -7.74 11.30
C ASN A 77 -20.24 -8.25 10.78
N ALA A 78 -21.06 -7.38 10.18
CA ALA A 78 -22.35 -7.79 9.66
C ALA A 78 -22.16 -8.64 8.39
N PRO A 79 -22.83 -9.80 8.27
CA PRO A 79 -22.72 -10.61 7.07
C PRO A 79 -23.15 -9.79 5.84
N LEU A 80 -22.36 -9.87 4.77
CA LEU A 80 -22.67 -9.23 3.50
C LEU A 80 -24.05 -9.70 3.02
N LYS A 81 -25.04 -8.80 3.02
CA LYS A 81 -26.35 -9.09 2.46
C LYS A 81 -26.22 -9.29 0.95
N LYS A 82 -26.60 -10.48 0.45
CA LYS A 82 -26.63 -10.78 -0.99
C LYS A 82 -27.49 -9.73 -1.71
N GLY A 83 -26.91 -9.04 -2.69
CA GLY A 83 -27.64 -8.16 -3.62
C GLY A 83 -27.40 -6.65 -3.51
N GLN A 84 -26.62 -6.15 -2.55
CA GLN A 84 -26.27 -4.72 -2.54
C GLN A 84 -25.12 -4.41 -3.50
N LYS A 85 -25.41 -3.76 -4.63
CA LYS A 85 -24.39 -3.10 -5.46
C LYS A 85 -23.81 -1.94 -4.64
N LYS A 86 -22.56 -2.09 -4.18
CA LYS A 86 -21.81 -0.97 -3.59
C LYS A 86 -21.61 0.09 -4.68
N ARG A 87 -22.30 1.23 -4.58
CA ARG A 87 -22.07 2.39 -5.46
C ARG A 87 -20.59 2.79 -5.33
N GLY A 88 -19.87 2.79 -6.46
CA GLY A 88 -18.55 3.42 -6.56
C GLY A 88 -17.33 2.61 -6.13
N GLN A 89 -17.38 1.29 -5.98
CA GLN A 89 -16.13 0.53 -5.84
C GLN A 89 -15.39 0.48 -7.19
N LYS A 90 -14.55 1.51 -7.45
CA LYS A 90 -13.31 1.30 -8.20
C LYS A 90 -12.65 0.07 -7.58
N LYS A 91 -12.06 -0.80 -8.41
CA LYS A 91 -11.44 -2.08 -8.03
C LYS A 91 -10.17 -1.82 -7.21
N MET A 92 -10.30 -1.13 -6.08
CA MET A 92 -9.24 -0.80 -5.16
C MET A 92 -8.83 -2.10 -4.48
N ARG A 93 -7.54 -2.39 -4.50
CA ARG A 93 -6.98 -3.56 -3.81
C ARG A 93 -7.39 -3.41 -2.33
N SER A 94 -8.20 -4.34 -1.82
CA SER A 94 -8.75 -4.26 -0.47
C SER A 94 -7.77 -4.82 0.54
N PHE A 95 -7.93 -4.44 1.81
CA PHE A 95 -7.30 -5.13 2.93
C PHE A 95 -7.44 -6.66 2.78
N ASP A 96 -6.35 -7.36 2.97
CA ASP A 96 -6.30 -8.82 2.93
C ASP A 96 -5.64 -9.31 4.23
N PRO A 97 -6.40 -9.94 5.15
CA PRO A 97 -5.83 -10.45 6.41
C PRO A 97 -4.83 -11.60 6.18
N LYS A 98 -4.78 -12.19 4.98
CA LYS A 98 -3.78 -13.20 4.61
C LYS A 98 -2.47 -12.59 4.11
N ARG A 99 -2.43 -11.29 3.83
CA ARG A 99 -1.18 -10.56 3.54
C ARG A 99 -0.47 -10.24 4.84
N VAL A 100 0.15 -11.27 5.40
CA VAL A 100 1.04 -11.21 6.55
C VAL A 100 2.47 -11.43 6.08
N ILE A 101 3.42 -10.74 6.71
CA ILE A 101 4.85 -10.99 6.51
C ILE A 101 5.27 -11.92 7.64
N ALA A 102 5.62 -13.16 7.30
CA ALA A 102 6.26 -14.07 8.23
C ALA A 102 7.73 -13.65 8.37
N LEU A 103 8.19 -13.45 9.60
CA LEU A 103 9.57 -13.13 9.95
C LEU A 103 10.36 -14.40 10.26
#